data_AF-A0A4V2SMK3-F1
#
_entry.id   AF-A0A4V2SMK3-F1
#
_cell.length_a   1.000
_cell.length_b   1.000
_cell.length_c   1.000
_cell.angle_alpha   90.00
_cell.angle_beta   90.00
_cell.angle_gamma   90.00
#
_symmetry.space_group_name_H-M   'P 1'
#
loop_
_entity.id
_entity.type
_entity.pdbx_description
1 polymer ?
#
loop_
_entity_poly.entity_id
_entity_poly.type
_entity_poly.pdbx_seq_one_letter_code
_entity_poly.pdbx_strand_id
1 'polypeptide(L)'
;MEDSVTDADRVRRGWAMAAAMPDEAGRAFYAHLFRIDPGTRSLFKTDINLQARKLVDTMTFIVDHLDDLDTLFPAAKDLARRHVAYGVTAQQYASVGAALIATLKQLMGPAFTPEDEAAWTAIYGTLSNHMIASAYGA
;
A
#
# COMPACT_ATOMS: atom_id res chain seq x y z
N MET A 1 -26.17 7.38 -19.27
CA MET A 1 -24.76 7.01 -19.48
C MET A 1 -24.36 6.32 -18.20
N GLU A 2 -24.19 5.00 -18.20
CA GLU A 2 -23.84 4.26 -16.99
C GLU A 2 -22.49 4.78 -16.47
N ASP A 3 -22.48 5.29 -15.24
CA ASP A 3 -21.24 5.58 -14.51
C ASP A 3 -20.52 4.25 -14.27
N SER A 4 -19.61 3.89 -15.16
CA SER A 4 -18.76 2.71 -14.97
C SER A 4 -17.84 2.95 -13.79
N VAL A 5 -17.97 2.14 -12.73
CA VAL A 5 -17.08 2.16 -11.56
C VAL A 5 -15.62 2.06 -12.02
N THR A 6 -14.81 3.06 -11.70
CA THR A 6 -13.40 3.12 -12.08
C THR A 6 -12.53 2.28 -11.14
N ASP A 7 -11.28 1.99 -11.55
CA ASP A 7 -10.30 1.35 -10.67
C ASP A 7 -10.00 2.20 -9.43
N ALA A 8 -9.98 3.53 -9.57
CA ALA A 8 -9.82 4.44 -8.44
C ALA A 8 -10.99 4.32 -7.46
N ASP A 9 -12.23 4.19 -7.94
CA ASP A 9 -13.40 4.00 -7.09
C ASP A 9 -13.35 2.67 -6.33
N ARG A 10 -12.88 1.59 -6.99
CA ARG A 10 -12.68 0.27 -6.36
C ARG A 10 -11.63 0.33 -5.25
N VAL A 11 -10.51 1.01 -5.52
CA VAL A 11 -9.44 1.19 -4.54
C VAL A 11 -9.93 2.02 -3.36
N ARG A 12 -10.61 3.15 -3.60
CA ARG A 12 -11.22 3.97 -2.54
C ARG A 12 -12.20 3.18 -1.68
N ARG A 13 -13.10 2.42 -2.30
CA ARG A 13 -14.05 1.56 -1.59
C ARG A 13 -13.35 0.51 -0.74
N GLY A 14 -12.36 -0.18 -1.30
CA GLY A 14 -11.60 -1.19 -0.55
C GLY A 14 -10.82 -0.59 0.61
N TRP A 15 -10.28 0.61 0.41
CA TRP A 15 -9.50 1.29 1.43
C TRP A 15 -10.37 1.87 2.55
N ALA A 16 -11.59 2.32 2.25
CA ALA A 16 -12.49 2.92 3.24
C ALA A 16 -12.72 2.01 4.46
N MET A 17 -12.81 0.68 4.25
CA MET A 17 -12.91 -0.27 5.36
C MET A 17 -11.63 -0.34 6.21
N ALA A 18 -10.46 -0.34 5.57
CA ALA A 18 -9.18 -0.32 6.28
C ALA A 18 -8.97 1.00 7.06
N ALA A 19 -9.34 2.13 6.45
CA ALA A 19 -9.26 3.45 7.06
C ALA A 19 -10.21 3.62 8.27
N ALA A 20 -11.37 2.94 8.25
CA ALA A 20 -12.30 2.94 9.38
C ALA A 20 -11.79 2.14 10.60
N MET A 21 -10.83 1.23 10.40
CA MET A 21 -10.28 0.36 11.44
C MET A 21 -8.74 0.35 11.40
N PRO A 22 -8.08 1.51 11.58
CA PRO A 22 -6.66 1.69 11.27
C PRO A 22 -5.75 0.77 12.08
N ASP A 23 -6.06 0.59 13.36
CA ASP A 23 -5.28 -0.27 14.25
C ASP A 23 -5.39 -1.76 13.86
N GLU A 24 -6.55 -2.22 13.39
CA GLU A 24 -6.73 -3.60 12.91
C GLU A 24 -6.07 -3.81 11.54
N ALA A 25 -6.32 -2.89 10.60
CA ALA A 25 -5.78 -2.95 9.26
C ALA A 25 -4.24 -2.97 9.27
N GLY A 26 -3.61 -2.07 10.03
CA GLY A 26 -2.16 -2.02 10.11
C GLY A 26 -1.54 -3.24 10.82
N ARG A 27 -2.21 -3.80 11.85
CA ARG A 27 -1.76 -5.06 12.47
C ARG A 27 -1.86 -6.23 11.49
N ALA A 28 -2.97 -6.34 10.76
CA ALA A 28 -3.16 -7.38 9.75
C ALA A 28 -2.11 -7.27 8.64
N PHE A 29 -1.82 -6.05 8.18
CA PHE A 29 -0.75 -5.80 7.22
C PHE A 29 0.60 -6.31 7.69
N TYR A 30 1.03 -5.92 8.90
CA TYR A 30 2.33 -6.36 9.41
C TYR A 30 2.40 -7.86 9.68
N ALA A 31 1.29 -8.48 10.11
CA ALA A 31 1.20 -9.93 10.22
C ALA A 31 1.40 -10.63 8.87
N HIS A 32 0.77 -10.14 7.80
CA HIS A 32 0.96 -10.69 6.45
C HIS A 32 2.36 -10.42 5.91
N LEU A 33 2.88 -9.20 6.07
CA LEU A 33 4.21 -8.83 5.59
C LEU A 33 5.29 -9.71 6.22
N PHE A 34 5.27 -9.89 7.54
CA PHE A 34 6.28 -10.70 8.23
C PHE A 34 6.12 -12.20 8.01
N ARG A 35 4.96 -12.65 7.55
CA ARG A 35 4.75 -14.02 7.10
C ARG A 35 5.28 -14.23 5.68
N ILE A 36 5.07 -13.27 4.79
CA ILE A 36 5.49 -13.31 3.37
C ILE A 36 7.01 -13.13 3.26
N ASP A 37 7.55 -12.16 3.99
CA ASP A 37 8.96 -11.80 3.97
C ASP A 37 9.45 -11.50 5.41
N PRO A 38 9.79 -12.55 6.19
CA PRO A 38 10.20 -12.40 7.58
C PRO A 38 11.41 -11.49 7.78
N GLY A 39 12.27 -11.35 6.75
CA GLY A 39 13.47 -10.51 6.81
C GLY A 39 13.15 -9.03 6.99
N THR A 40 11.99 -8.58 6.48
CA THR A 40 11.52 -7.19 6.60
C THR A 40 11.30 -6.75 8.05
N ARG A 41 11.04 -7.67 8.98
CA ARG A 41 10.83 -7.35 10.39
C ARG A 41 12.00 -6.59 11.00
N SER A 42 13.21 -6.90 10.56
CA SER A 42 14.43 -6.24 11.05
C SER A 42 14.52 -4.76 10.65
N LEU A 43 13.80 -4.31 9.63
CA LEU A 43 13.78 -2.93 9.15
C LEU A 43 12.95 -2.00 10.06
N PHE A 44 12.01 -2.55 10.83
CA PHE A 44 11.13 -1.78 11.71
C PHE A 44 11.72 -1.73 13.13
N LYS A 45 12.32 -0.59 13.49
CA LYS A 45 12.98 -0.37 14.80
C LYS A 45 12.07 0.27 15.86
N THR A 46 10.86 0.68 15.47
CA THR A 46 9.91 1.36 16.36
C THR A 46 8.76 0.43 16.75
N ASP A 47 7.93 0.88 17.69
CA ASP A 47 6.71 0.17 18.06
C ASP A 47 5.85 -0.10 16.82
N ILE A 48 5.49 -1.37 16.63
CA ILE A 48 4.79 -1.82 15.42
C ILE A 48 3.39 -1.24 15.30
N ASN A 49 2.73 -0.89 16.41
CA ASN A 49 1.41 -0.24 16.39
C ASN A 49 1.53 1.23 15.96
N LEU A 50 2.56 1.94 16.41
CA LEU A 50 2.83 3.29 15.90
C LEU A 50 3.15 3.27 14.41
N GLN A 51 3.91 2.27 13.97
CA GLN A 51 4.23 2.09 12.57
C GLN A 51 2.98 1.69 11.74
N ALA A 52 2.10 0.86 12.29
CA ALA A 52 0.81 0.50 11.69
C ALA A 52 -0.06 1.73 11.40
N ARG A 53 -0.13 2.68 12.33
CA ARG A 53 -0.86 3.94 12.12
C ARG A 53 -0.26 4.77 10.99
N LYS A 54 1.07 4.95 10.99
CA LYS A 54 1.78 5.67 9.92
C LYS A 54 1.55 5.05 8.54
N LEU A 55 1.49 3.73 8.46
CA LEU A 55 1.18 3.03 7.22
C LEU A 55 -0.24 3.39 6.74
N VAL A 56 -1.23 3.31 7.62
CA VAL A 56 -2.63 3.62 7.27
C VAL A 56 -2.76 5.09 6.86
N ASP A 57 -2.11 6.03 7.55
CA ASP A 57 -2.10 7.44 7.17
C ASP A 57 -1.49 7.64 5.77
N THR A 58 -0.35 6.99 5.51
CA THR A 58 0.35 7.09 4.21
C THR A 58 -0.50 6.51 3.07
N MET A 59 -1.12 5.35 3.29
CA MET A 59 -1.97 4.72 2.30
C MET A 59 -3.27 5.50 2.07
N THR A 60 -3.83 6.12 3.12
CA THR A 60 -4.98 7.02 2.99
C THR A 60 -4.64 8.22 2.12
N PHE A 61 -3.49 8.87 2.37
CA PHE A 61 -3.01 9.94 1.52
C PHE A 61 -2.88 9.50 0.04
N ILE A 62 -2.30 8.33 -0.22
CA ILE A 62 -2.16 7.79 -1.58
C ILE A 62 -3.53 7.61 -2.24
N VAL A 63 -4.49 7.00 -1.53
CA VAL A 63 -5.82 6.69 -2.06
C VAL A 63 -6.65 7.95 -2.32
N ASP A 64 -6.51 8.97 -1.47
CA ASP A 64 -7.19 10.25 -1.64
C ASP A 64 -6.69 11.01 -2.89
N HIS A 65 -5.42 10.81 -3.28
CA HIS A 65 -4.76 11.54 -4.36
C HIS A 65 -4.55 10.69 -5.63
N LEU A 66 -5.29 9.59 -5.82
CA LEU A 66 -5.15 8.76 -7.03
C LEU A 66 -5.43 9.51 -8.34
N ASP A 67 -6.26 10.54 -8.29
CA ASP A 67 -6.59 11.39 -9.45
C ASP A 67 -5.69 12.63 -9.56
N ASP A 68 -4.76 12.83 -8.61
CA ASP A 68 -3.80 13.94 -8.58
C ASP A 68 -2.36 13.41 -8.57
N LEU A 69 -1.93 12.91 -9.73
CA LEU A 69 -0.60 12.33 -9.91
C LEU A 69 0.52 13.36 -9.76
N ASP A 70 0.25 14.63 -10.07
CA ASP A 70 1.22 15.73 -9.93
C ASP A 70 1.57 15.99 -8.47
N THR A 71 0.64 15.76 -7.53
CA THR A 71 0.91 15.75 -6.09
C THR A 71 1.49 14.42 -5.62
N LEU A 72 0.93 13.30 -6.09
CA LEU A 72 1.26 11.97 -5.58
C LEU A 72 2.69 11.53 -5.94
N PHE A 73 3.13 11.75 -7.17
CA PHE A 73 4.42 11.24 -7.66
C PHE A 73 5.65 11.90 -7.00
N PRO A 74 5.68 13.23 -6.77
CA PRO A 74 6.73 13.85 -5.97
C PRO A 74 6.80 13.32 -4.54
N ALA A 75 5.65 13.20 -3.87
CA ALA A 75 5.58 12.65 -2.50
C ALA A 75 6.07 11.19 -2.44
N ALA A 76 5.68 10.37 -3.41
CA ALA A 76 6.12 8.99 -3.55
C ALA A 76 7.63 8.88 -3.78
N LYS A 77 8.22 9.76 -4.60
CA LYS A 77 9.66 9.83 -4.85
C LYS A 77 10.45 10.13 -3.57
N ASP A 78 10.02 11.12 -2.79
CA ASP A 78 10.69 11.46 -1.52
C ASP A 78 10.51 10.36 -0.46
N LEU A 79 9.36 9.69 -0.47
CA LEU A 79 9.16 8.49 0.34
C LEU A 79 10.10 7.36 -0.10
N ALA A 80 10.31 7.14 -1.40
CA ALA A 80 11.20 6.09 -1.92
C ALA A 80 12.66 6.31 -1.51
N ARG A 81 13.15 7.56 -1.56
CA ARG A 81 14.50 7.91 -1.06
C ARG A 81 14.68 7.58 0.43
N ARG A 82 13.67 7.84 1.24
CA ARG A 82 13.67 7.45 2.66
C ARG A 82 13.68 5.93 2.83
N HIS A 83 12.92 5.19 2.02
CA HIS A 83 12.93 3.73 2.04
C HIS A 83 14.33 3.16 1.77
N VAL A 84 15.08 3.72 0.81
CA VAL A 84 16.49 3.33 0.59
C VAL A 84 17.34 3.57 1.83
N ALA A 85 17.20 4.74 2.47
CA ALA A 85 17.93 5.05 3.71
C ALA A 85 17.56 4.12 4.87
N TYR A 86 16.36 3.53 4.86
CA TYR A 86 15.92 2.51 5.82
C TYR A 86 16.43 1.09 5.49
N GLY A 87 17.10 0.90 4.35
CA GLY A 87 17.61 -0.39 3.91
C GLY A 87 16.58 -1.25 3.16
N VAL A 88 15.48 -0.65 2.69
CA VAL A 88 14.50 -1.34 1.86
C VAL A 88 15.11 -1.63 0.49
N THR A 89 14.79 -2.78 -0.10
CA THR A 89 15.22 -3.18 -1.45
C THR A 89 14.07 -3.10 -2.45
N ALA A 90 14.40 -3.04 -3.74
CA ALA A 90 13.38 -3.05 -4.80
C ALA A 90 12.48 -4.29 -4.75
N GLN A 91 13.03 -5.46 -4.38
CA GLN A 91 12.29 -6.72 -4.27
C GLN A 91 11.24 -6.67 -3.16
N GLN A 92 11.50 -5.95 -2.07
CA GLN A 92 10.58 -5.89 -0.92
C GLN A 92 9.28 -5.12 -1.22
N TYR A 93 9.23 -4.31 -2.28
CA TYR A 93 7.98 -3.70 -2.75
C TYR A 93 6.96 -4.76 -3.21
N ALA A 94 7.41 -5.88 -3.78
CA ALA A 94 6.50 -6.98 -4.11
C ALA A 94 5.90 -7.61 -2.85
N SER A 95 6.72 -7.82 -1.80
CA SER A 95 6.27 -8.33 -0.50
C SER A 95 5.22 -7.41 0.13
N VAL A 96 5.42 -6.09 0.05
CA VAL A 96 4.48 -5.07 0.55
C VAL A 96 3.15 -5.12 -0.22
N GLY A 97 3.19 -5.20 -1.55
CA GLY A 97 1.97 -5.29 -2.36
C GLY A 97 1.15 -6.54 -2.03
N ALA A 98 1.82 -7.69 -1.91
CA ALA A 98 1.17 -8.95 -1.52
C ALA A 98 0.54 -8.86 -0.12
N ALA A 99 1.23 -8.24 0.84
CA ALA A 99 0.69 -8.02 2.19
C ALA A 99 -0.53 -7.08 2.21
N LEU A 100 -0.51 -6.03 1.38
CA LEU A 100 -1.64 -5.10 1.24
C LEU A 100 -2.89 -5.82 0.69
N ILE A 101 -2.75 -6.57 -0.41
CA ILE A 101 -3.85 -7.35 -1.00
C ILE A 101 -4.38 -8.37 0.00
N ALA A 102 -3.51 -9.10 0.70
CA ALA A 102 -3.92 -10.06 1.72
C ALA A 102 -4.69 -9.40 2.88
N THR A 103 -4.31 -8.19 3.26
CA THR A 103 -5.00 -7.40 4.29
C THR A 103 -6.39 -7.01 3.83
N LEU A 104 -6.55 -6.51 2.61
CA LEU A 104 -7.84 -6.12 2.05
C LEU A 104 -8.77 -7.33 1.92
N LYS A 105 -8.26 -8.46 1.42
CA LYS A 105 -8.97 -9.75 1.38
C LYS A 105 -9.48 -10.17 2.76
N GLN A 106 -8.66 -10.02 3.79
CA GLN A 106 -9.04 -10.37 5.15
C GLN A 106 -10.15 -9.45 5.69
N LEU A 107 -10.03 -8.14 5.48
CA LEU A 107 -10.97 -7.16 6.03
C LEU A 107 -12.33 -7.18 5.32
N MET A 108 -12.32 -7.36 3.99
CA MET A 108 -13.53 -7.31 3.17
C MET A 108 -14.15 -8.71 2.98
N GLY A 109 -13.38 -9.77 3.21
CA GLY A 109 -13.85 -11.15 3.06
C GLY A 109 -14.46 -11.39 1.66
N PRO A 110 -15.67 -11.99 1.58
CA PRO A 110 -16.35 -12.23 0.30
C PRO A 110 -16.69 -10.97 -0.51
N ALA A 111 -16.65 -9.78 0.09
CA ALA A 111 -16.92 -8.52 -0.60
C ALA A 111 -15.72 -8.00 -1.42
N PHE A 112 -14.53 -8.60 -1.26
CA PHE A 112 -13.36 -8.31 -2.09
C PHE A 112 -13.45 -9.09 -3.40
N THR A 113 -13.80 -8.41 -4.49
CA THR A 113 -14.00 -9.07 -5.78
C THR A 113 -12.70 -9.21 -6.55
N PRO A 114 -12.65 -10.08 -7.58
CA PRO A 114 -11.48 -10.17 -8.48
C PRO A 114 -11.14 -8.83 -9.15
N GLU A 115 -12.14 -8.01 -9.45
CA GLU A 115 -11.95 -6.67 -10.03
C GLU A 115 -11.34 -5.70 -9.02
N ASP A 116 -11.66 -5.81 -7.73
CA ASP A 116 -10.99 -5.02 -6.69
C ASP A 116 -9.52 -5.41 -6.59
N GLU A 117 -9.23 -6.71 -6.58
CA GLU A 117 -7.85 -7.21 -6.57
C GLU A 117 -7.05 -6.71 -7.77
N ALA A 118 -7.65 -6.75 -8.97
CA ALA A 118 -7.04 -6.26 -10.19
C ALA A 118 -6.76 -4.75 -10.12
N ALA A 119 -7.74 -3.94 -9.69
CA ALA A 119 -7.60 -2.50 -9.53
C ALA A 119 -6.50 -2.14 -8.52
N TRP A 120 -6.50 -2.78 -7.36
CA TRP A 120 -5.46 -2.58 -6.34
C TRP A 120 -4.07 -2.98 -6.83
N THR A 121 -3.97 -4.11 -7.54
CA THR A 121 -2.70 -4.59 -8.10
C THR A 121 -2.16 -3.62 -9.14
N ALA A 122 -3.01 -3.10 -10.03
CA ALA A 122 -2.62 -2.16 -11.07
C ALA A 122 -2.16 -0.81 -10.49
N ILE A 123 -2.92 -0.24 -9.57
CA ILE A 123 -2.61 1.06 -8.95
C ILE A 123 -1.36 0.95 -8.06
N TYR A 124 -1.28 -0.08 -7.22
CA TYR A 124 -0.08 -0.33 -6.43
C TYR A 124 1.15 -0.57 -7.31
N GLY A 125 1.01 -1.35 -8.38
CA GLY A 125 2.07 -1.62 -9.34
C GLY A 125 2.61 -0.33 -9.96
N THR A 126 1.72 0.57 -10.39
CA THR A 126 2.09 1.87 -10.95
C THR A 126 2.90 2.71 -9.96
N LEU A 127 2.40 2.85 -8.73
CA LEU A 127 3.06 3.64 -7.69
C LEU A 127 4.41 3.05 -7.28
N SER A 128 4.46 1.74 -7.03
CA SER A 128 5.68 1.06 -6.60
C SER A 128 6.75 1.05 -7.70
N ASN A 129 6.37 0.89 -8.97
CA ASN A 129 7.29 1.03 -10.09
C ASN A 129 7.89 2.43 -10.18
N HIS A 130 7.06 3.47 -10.00
CA HIS A 130 7.53 4.86 -9.95
C HIS A 130 8.51 5.08 -8.78
N MET A 131 8.20 4.56 -7.60
CA MET A 131 9.08 4.62 -6.42
C MET A 131 10.41 3.90 -6.67
N ILE A 132 10.38 2.68 -7.21
CA ILE A 132 11.57 1.89 -7.53
C ILE A 132 12.44 2.62 -8.56
N ALA A 133 11.85 3.10 -9.66
CA ALA A 133 12.57 3.85 -10.68
C ALA A 133 13.19 5.13 -10.10
N SER A 134 12.47 5.83 -9.23
CA SER A 134 12.95 7.06 -8.58
C SER A 134 14.10 6.84 -7.58
N ALA A 135 14.19 5.65 -6.98
CA ALA A 135 15.14 5.32 -5.92
C ALA A 135 16.37 4.53 -6.41
N TYR A 136 16.18 3.66 -7.41
CA TYR A 136 17.20 2.73 -7.89
C TYR A 136 17.47 2.87 -9.40
N GLY A 137 16.67 3.65 -10.13
CA GLY A 137 16.96 3.99 -11.52
C GLY A 137 18.15 4.95 -11.57
N ALA A 138 19.14 4.60 -12.40
CA ALA A 138 20.31 5.43 -12.67
C ALA A 138 19.95 6.69 -13.47
#